data_AF-A0A3D3SSH2-F1
#
_entry.id   AF-A0A3D3SSH2-F1
#
_cell.length_a   1.000
_cell.length_b   1.000
_cell.length_c   1.000
_cell.angle_alpha   90.00
_cell.angle_beta   90.00
_cell.angle_gamma   90.00
#
_symmetry.space_group_name_H-M   'P 1'
#
loop_
_entity.id
_entity.type
_entity.pdbx_description
1 polymer ?
#
loop_
_entity_poly.entity_id
_entity_poly.type
_entity_poly.pdbx_seq_one_letter_code
_entity_poly.pdbx_strand_id
1 'polypeptide(L)'
;MLAGAVGLTGLGVGMGLGLWRQSPKTLAEPAGWVFDLQLQKAGQARGELLSLAEFRGKPLVVNFWATWCPPCVEEMPELSAFYDKYQPKGVQL
;
A
#
# COMPACT_ATOMS: atom_id res chain seq x y z
N MET A 1 -30.08 -2.52 -45.86
CA MET A 1 -28.66 -2.27 -45.55
C MET A 1 -28.43 -1.45 -44.26
N LEU A 2 -29.46 -0.96 -43.55
CA LEU A 2 -29.29 -0.08 -42.37
C LEU A 2 -29.16 -0.80 -41.00
N ALA A 3 -29.49 -2.11 -40.91
CA ALA A 3 -29.45 -2.85 -39.64
C ALA A 3 -28.03 -3.23 -39.17
N GLY A 4 -27.02 -3.20 -40.05
CA GLY A 4 -25.65 -3.58 -39.71
C GLY A 4 -24.87 -2.52 -38.93
N ALA A 5 -25.24 -1.24 -39.06
CA ALA A 5 -24.52 -0.13 -38.43
C ALA A 5 -24.80 -0.03 -36.91
N VAL A 6 -26.00 -0.41 -36.46
CA VAL A 6 -26.42 -0.32 -35.05
C VAL A 6 -25.79 -1.42 -34.19
N GLY A 7 -25.52 -2.60 -34.76
CA GLY A 7 -24.85 -3.69 -34.04
C GLY A 7 -23.40 -3.38 -33.69
N LEU A 8 -22.69 -2.67 -34.58
CA LEU A 8 -21.28 -2.33 -34.40
C LEU A 8 -21.07 -1.20 -33.37
N THR A 9 -21.99 -0.23 -33.28
CA THR A 9 -21.90 0.84 -32.29
C THR A 9 -22.18 0.35 -30.87
N GLY A 10 -23.17 -0.54 -30.68
CA GLY A 10 -23.47 -1.11 -29.37
C GLY A 10 -22.32 -1.93 -28.77
N LEU A 11 -21.65 -2.74 -29.61
CA LEU A 11 -20.49 -3.54 -29.18
C LEU A 11 -19.25 -2.67 -28.92
N GLY A 12 -18.99 -1.65 -29.77
CA GLY A 12 -17.88 -0.72 -29.57
C GLY A 12 -18.02 0.09 -28.28
N VAL A 13 -19.23 0.58 -27.98
CA VAL A 13 -19.51 1.33 -26.74
C VAL A 13 -19.43 0.41 -25.51
N GLY A 14 -20.01 -0.79 -25.58
CA GLY A 14 -19.97 -1.77 -24.48
C GLY A 14 -18.55 -2.24 -24.16
N MET A 15 -17.75 -2.55 -25.18
CA MET A 15 -16.36 -2.98 -25.01
C MET A 15 -15.47 -1.83 -24.54
N GLY A 16 -15.68 -0.61 -25.04
CA GLY A 16 -14.99 0.60 -24.57
C GLY A 16 -15.27 0.91 -23.10
N LEU A 17 -16.54 0.93 -22.67
CA LEU A 17 -16.93 1.14 -21.27
C LEU A 17 -16.46 0.00 -20.35
N GLY A 18 -16.52 -1.25 -20.83
CA GLY A 18 -16.06 -2.42 -20.09
C GLY A 18 -14.56 -2.42 -19.82
N LEU A 19 -13.75 -2.01 -20.81
CA LEU A 19 -12.31 -1.85 -20.66
C LEU A 19 -11.94 -0.66 -19.78
N TRP A 20 -12.68 0.46 -19.86
CA TRP A 20 -12.43 1.64 -19.02
C TRP A 20 -12.76 1.42 -17.54
N ARG A 21 -13.76 0.58 -17.23
CA ARG A 21 -14.10 0.19 -15.85
C ARG A 21 -13.06 -0.74 -15.22
N GLN A 22 -12.27 -1.43 -16.04
CA GLN A 22 -11.21 -2.33 -15.60
C GLN A 22 -9.83 -1.67 -15.58
N SER A 23 -9.70 -0.39 -15.98
CA SER A 23 -8.47 0.36 -15.77
C SER A 23 -8.12 0.32 -14.28
N PRO A 24 -7.08 -0.44 -13.86
CA PRO A 24 -6.69 -0.47 -12.47
C PRO A 24 -6.28 0.95 -12.12
N LYS A 25 -6.96 1.56 -11.15
CA LYS A 25 -6.42 2.78 -10.53
C LYS A 25 -5.10 2.36 -9.90
N THR A 26 -4.01 2.57 -10.62
CA THR A 26 -2.66 2.34 -10.14
C THR A 26 -2.46 3.26 -8.95
N LEU A 27 -2.53 2.70 -7.74
CA LEU A 27 -2.03 3.35 -6.52
C LEU A 27 -0.49 3.36 -6.49
N ALA A 28 0.16 3.03 -7.61
CA ALA A 28 1.56 2.63 -7.70
C ALA A 28 2.55 3.79 -7.85
N GLU A 29 2.11 5.03 -8.02
CA GLU A 29 3.03 6.14 -8.39
C GLU A 29 3.39 7.19 -7.30
N PRO A 30 2.93 7.11 -6.04
CA PRO A 30 3.58 7.84 -4.94
C PRO A 30 4.41 6.96 -3.98
N ALA A 31 4.52 5.64 -4.15
CA ALA A 31 5.20 4.81 -3.14
C ALA A 31 6.75 4.78 -3.27
N GLY A 32 7.32 5.17 -4.42
CA GLY A 32 8.76 5.05 -4.67
C GLY A 32 9.62 5.81 -3.66
N TRP A 33 9.29 7.09 -3.44
CA TRP A 33 10.04 7.98 -2.53
C TRP A 33 9.90 7.58 -1.05
N VAL A 34 8.77 6.98 -0.66
CA VAL A 34 8.57 6.48 0.71
C VAL A 34 9.60 5.41 1.02
N PHE A 35 9.95 4.57 0.04
CA PHE A 35 10.98 3.56 0.23
C PHE A 35 12.41 4.11 0.20
N ASP A 36 12.62 5.37 -0.18
CA ASP A 36 13.93 6.03 -0.11
C ASP A 36 14.18 6.68 1.26
N LEU A 37 13.18 6.66 2.16
CA LEU A 37 13.29 7.16 3.52
C LEU A 37 14.30 6.33 4.34
N GLN A 38 15.13 7.07 5.07
CA GLN A 38 16.16 6.56 5.98
C GLN A 38 15.79 7.00 7.40
N LEU A 39 15.49 6.04 8.26
CA LEU A 39 15.10 6.28 9.66
C LEU A 39 16.27 5.98 10.59
N GLN A 40 16.42 6.71 11.69
CA GLN A 40 17.39 6.31 12.71
C GLN A 40 16.88 5.08 13.47
N LYS A 41 17.72 4.07 13.58
CA LYS A 41 17.39 2.84 14.30
C LYS A 41 17.45 3.08 15.82
N ALA A 42 16.37 2.77 16.52
CA ALA A 42 16.31 2.92 17.97
C ALA A 42 17.33 2.00 18.67
N GLY A 43 17.98 2.49 19.73
CA GLY A 43 18.89 1.70 20.58
C GLY A 43 20.35 1.60 20.11
N GLN A 44 20.73 2.27 19.02
CA GLN A 44 22.10 2.27 18.49
C GLN A 44 22.86 3.55 18.89
N ALA A 45 24.09 3.41 19.38
CA ALA A 45 24.93 4.55 19.81
C ALA A 45 25.55 5.36 18.65
N ARG A 46 25.56 4.81 17.43
CA ARG A 46 26.01 5.48 16.21
C ARG A 46 25.01 5.20 15.09
N GLY A 47 24.21 6.21 14.75
CA GLY A 47 23.72 6.57 13.41
C GLY A 47 23.33 5.51 12.38
N GLU A 48 23.07 4.25 12.76
CA GLU A 48 22.63 3.22 11.82
C GLU A 48 21.25 3.63 11.29
N LEU A 49 21.20 3.82 9.97
CA LEU A 49 19.99 4.17 9.27
C LEU A 49 19.29 2.89 8.82
N LEU A 50 18.00 2.79 9.13
CA LEU A 50 17.09 1.80 8.61
C LEU A 50 16.51 2.32 7.30
N SER A 51 16.79 1.63 6.19
CA SER A 51 16.24 1.99 4.89
C SER A 51 14.91 1.29 4.67
N LEU A 52 13.87 2.05 4.34
CA LEU A 52 12.58 1.45 3.98
C LEU A 52 12.67 0.59 2.72
N ALA A 53 13.67 0.80 1.86
CA ALA A 53 13.92 -0.01 0.67
C ALA A 53 14.12 -1.50 0.97
N GLU A 54 14.60 -1.85 2.17
CA GLU A 54 14.78 -3.23 2.62
C GLU A 54 13.46 -4.02 2.71
N PHE A 55 12.34 -3.31 2.83
CA PHE A 55 11.01 -3.90 3.00
C PHE A 55 10.22 -4.01 1.68
N ARG A 56 10.81 -3.63 0.54
CA ARG A 56 10.16 -3.69 -0.77
C ARG A 56 9.69 -5.11 -1.10
N GLY A 57 8.57 -5.19 -1.83
CA GLY A 57 8.01 -6.46 -2.32
C GLY A 57 7.19 -7.23 -1.30
N LYS A 58 7.02 -6.70 -0.07
CA LYS A 58 6.15 -7.26 0.96
C LYS A 58 5.23 -6.16 1.51
N PRO A 59 4.02 -6.50 1.98
CA PRO A 59 3.20 -5.54 2.71
C PRO A 59 3.93 -5.05 3.96
N LEU A 60 4.03 -3.73 4.13
CA LEU A 60 4.61 -3.08 5.30
C LEU A 60 3.58 -2.13 5.92
N VAL A 61 3.37 -2.24 7.22
CA VAL A 61 2.60 -1.29 8.01
C VAL A 61 3.60 -0.40 8.75
N VAL A 62 3.46 0.92 8.62
CA VAL A 62 4.29 1.90 9.32
C VAL A 62 3.40 2.70 10.25
N ASN A 63 3.71 2.67 11.55
CA ASN A 63 3.01 3.50 12.54
C ASN A 63 3.91 4.65 13.01
N PHE A 64 3.45 5.89 12.85
CA PHE A 64 4.07 7.08 13.39
C PHE A 64 3.46 7.42 14.75
N TRP A 65 4.20 7.19 15.82
CA TRP A 65 3.76 7.42 17.20
C TRP A 65 4.82 8.13 18.03
N ALA A 66 4.45 8.51 19.25
CA ALA A 66 5.38 9.08 20.23
C ALA A 66 4.99 8.67 21.66
N THR A 67 5.97 8.68 22.56
CA THR A 67 5.77 8.32 23.98
C THR A 67 4.78 9.22 24.72
N TRP A 68 4.57 10.42 24.21
CA TRP A 68 3.63 11.41 24.74
C TRP A 68 2.29 11.44 24.01
N CYS A 69 2.01 10.47 23.12
CA CYS A 69 0.71 10.32 22.44
C CYS A 69 -0.13 9.26 23.16
N PRO A 70 -1.08 9.63 24.05
CA PRO A 70 -1.91 8.66 24.77
C PRO A 70 -2.70 7.70 23.87
N PRO A 71 -3.45 8.16 22.85
CA PRO A 71 -4.22 7.23 22.02
C PRO A 71 -3.32 6.26 21.25
N CYS A 72 -2.13 6.70 20.82
CA CYS A 72 -1.17 5.82 20.18
C CYS A 72 -0.72 4.68 21.10
N VAL A 73 -0.49 4.97 22.38
CA VAL A 73 -0.09 3.94 23.38
C VAL A 73 -1.24 2.98 23.67
N GLU A 74 -2.47 3.49 23.74
CA GLU A 74 -3.69 2.69 23.91
C GLU A 74 -3.89 1.70 22.74
N GLU A 75 -3.46 2.06 21.53
CA GLU A 75 -3.54 1.22 20.31
C GLU A 75 -2.42 0.15 20.20
N MET A 76 -1.33 0.26 20.96
CA MET A 76 -0.18 -0.67 20.87
C MET A 76 -0.54 -2.15 21.04
N PRO A 77 -1.43 -2.55 21.99
CA PRO A 77 -1.83 -3.94 22.14
C PRO A 77 -2.50 -4.51 20.89
N GLU A 78 -3.31 -3.70 20.20
CA GLU A 78 -3.99 -4.11 18.97
C GLU A 78 -3.00 -4.27 17.82
N LEU A 79 -2.00 -3.39 17.72
CA LEU A 79 -0.93 -3.50 16.73
C LEU A 79 -0.04 -4.72 16.98
N SER A 80 0.26 -5.04 18.24
CA SER A 80 0.97 -6.28 18.58
C SER A 80 0.17 -7.50 18.14
N ALA A 81 -1.13 -7.56 18.46
CA ALA A 81 -1.99 -8.66 18.06
C ALA A 81 -2.14 -8.76 16.53
N PHE A 82 -2.15 -7.63 15.83
CA PHE A 82 -2.12 -7.59 14.36
C PHE A 82 -0.83 -8.22 13.83
N TYR A 83 0.34 -7.81 14.36
CA TYR A 83 1.62 -8.35 13.92
C TYR A 83 1.68 -9.87 14.11
N ASP A 84 1.33 -10.37 15.29
CA ASP A 84 1.35 -11.80 15.59
C ASP A 84 0.48 -12.61 14.61
N LYS A 85 -0.65 -12.04 14.19
CA LYS A 85 -1.60 -12.68 13.28
C LYS A 85 -1.16 -12.67 11.81
N TYR A 86 -0.45 -11.63 11.38
CA TYR A 86 -0.16 -11.40 9.95
C TYR A 86 1.31 -11.53 9.57
N GLN A 87 2.24 -11.53 10.52
CA GLN A 87 3.65 -11.82 10.28
C GLN A 87 3.86 -13.18 9.60
N PRO A 88 3.18 -14.27 10.00
CA PRO A 88 3.31 -15.57 9.30
C PRO A 88 2.78 -15.54 7.86
N LYS A 89 1.96 -14.53 7.52
CA LYS A 89 1.40 -14.31 6.18
C LYS A 89 2.25 -13.34 5.35
N GLY A 90 3.40 -12.92 5.87
CA GLY A 90 4.36 -12.07 5.19
C GLY A 90 4.13 -10.56 5.33
N VAL A 91 3.23 -10.12 6.23
CA VAL A 91 3.09 -8.70 6.56
C VAL A 91 4.19 -8.29 7.54
N GLN A 92 4.82 -7.15 7.28
CA GLN A 92 5.83 -6.55 8.13
C GLN A 92 5.21 -5.37 8.87
N LEU A 93 5.61 -5.16 10.13
CA LEU A 93 5.28 -4.01 10.98
C LEU A 93 6.59 -3.48 11.55
#